data_AF-A0A536P1D9-F1
#
_entry.id   AF-A0A536P1D9-F1
#
_cell.length_a   1.000
_cell.length_b   1.000
_cell.length_c   1.000
_cell.angle_alpha   90.00
_cell.angle_beta   90.00
_cell.angle_gamma   90.00
#
_symmetry.space_group_name_H-M   'P 1'
#
loop_
_entity.id
_entity.type
_entity.pdbx_description
1 polymer ?
#
loop_
_entity_poly.entity_id
_entity_poly.type
_entity_poly.pdbx_seq_one_letter_code
_entity_poly.pdbx_strand_id
1 'polypeptide(L)'
;MKRLIAGSLVAGALLLGTAISGFADSANAAVGFGTLFYNGGTIHTVVTPSAFPNSGQDPFFKVTNGAAGQLGIAGVAPGTADYHGGAWAVNLVTFRSGITPYPLTSVQAVQTAAAAGDVTVTRVPAADFRCPVQP
;
A
#
# COMPACT_ATOMS: atom_id res chain seq x y z
N MET A 1 41.90 10.36 47.53
CA MET A 1 41.17 9.53 48.51
C MET A 1 40.01 10.34 49.06
N LYS A 2 38.85 9.68 49.26
CA LYS A 2 37.58 10.17 49.88
C LYS A 2 36.72 11.03 48.94
N ARG A 3 35.71 10.48 48.24
CA ARG A 3 34.38 9.95 48.68
C ARG A 3 33.51 11.05 49.28
N LEU A 4 32.20 11.20 49.04
CA LEU A 4 31.17 10.61 48.16
C LEU A 4 29.87 11.42 48.45
N ILE A 5 29.00 11.56 47.45
CA ILE A 5 27.51 11.58 47.46
C ILE A 5 26.74 12.73 48.15
N ALA A 6 25.96 13.45 47.33
CA ALA A 6 24.52 13.69 47.49
C ALA A 6 24.01 14.15 46.10
N GLY A 7 23.06 13.53 45.41
CA GLY A 7 21.81 12.96 45.90
C GLY A 7 20.69 13.95 45.54
N SER A 8 20.18 13.91 44.31
CA SER A 8 18.92 14.59 43.96
C SER A 8 18.09 13.73 43.02
N LEU A 9 17.01 13.23 43.61
CA LEU A 9 15.84 12.64 42.98
C LEU A 9 15.02 13.77 42.31
N VAL A 10 14.80 13.67 41.01
CA VAL A 10 13.67 14.31 40.31
C VAL A 10 13.22 13.27 39.28
N ALA A 11 12.22 12.44 39.62
CA ALA A 11 10.80 12.66 39.35
C ALA A 11 10.52 12.78 37.85
N GLY A 12 9.74 11.80 37.35
CA GLY A 12 9.60 11.48 35.94
C GLY A 12 8.83 12.48 35.09
N ALA A 13 8.98 12.28 33.78
CA ALA A 13 8.03 12.73 32.77
C ALA A 13 7.85 11.59 31.76
N LEU A 14 6.80 10.80 31.98
CA LEU A 14 6.19 9.96 30.96
C LEU A 14 5.58 10.92 29.93
N LEU A 15 6.21 11.08 28.77
CA LEU A 15 5.58 11.75 27.64
C LEU A 15 5.05 10.68 26.68
N LEU A 16 3.74 10.57 26.74
CA LEU A 16 2.87 9.72 25.95
C LEU A 16 3.02 10.00 24.45
N GLY A 17 2.98 8.91 23.68
CA GLY A 17 2.30 8.81 22.39
C GLY A 17 2.61 9.91 21.38
N THR A 18 3.63 9.70 20.55
CA THR A 18 3.64 10.29 19.22
C THR A 18 2.43 9.75 18.46
N ALA A 19 1.38 10.57 18.40
CA ALA A 19 0.25 10.37 17.52
C ALA A 19 0.79 10.14 16.10
N ILE A 20 0.46 8.97 15.54
CA ILE A 20 0.70 8.67 14.15
C ILE A 20 -0.26 9.59 13.40
N SER A 21 0.26 10.70 12.86
CA SER A 21 -0.50 11.63 12.03
C SER A 21 -1.22 10.84 10.96
N GLY A 22 -2.56 10.99 10.94
CA GLY A 22 -3.44 10.28 10.05
C GLY A 22 -3.02 10.42 8.59
N PHE A 23 -3.04 9.29 7.88
CA PHE A 23 -2.85 9.24 6.44
C PHE A 23 -4.09 9.81 5.77
N ALA A 24 -4.09 11.12 5.53
CA ALA A 24 -4.90 11.70 4.46
C ALA A 24 -3.99 11.82 3.23
N ASP A 25 -3.62 10.69 2.65
CA ASP A 25 -3.06 10.70 1.29
C ASP A 25 -4.24 10.60 0.31
N SER A 26 -4.93 11.72 0.18
CA SER A 26 -5.72 12.04 -1.01
C SER A 26 -4.74 12.26 -2.16
N ALA A 27 -4.06 11.19 -2.57
CA ALA A 27 -3.31 11.12 -3.81
C ALA A 27 -4.34 11.19 -4.95
N ASN A 28 -4.67 12.42 -5.32
CA ASN A 28 -5.30 12.86 -6.56
C ASN A 28 -5.94 11.73 -7.38
N ALA A 29 -7.13 11.29 -6.96
CA ALA A 29 -8.17 11.06 -7.94
C ALA A 29 -8.58 12.43 -8.47
N ALA A 30 -7.76 13.00 -9.36
CA ALA A 30 -8.32 13.86 -10.41
C ALA A 30 -9.47 13.06 -11.05
N VAL A 31 -10.49 13.72 -11.60
CA VAL A 31 -11.72 13.09 -12.13
C VAL A 31 -11.43 12.25 -13.40
N GLY A 32 -10.45 11.36 -13.33
CA GLY A 32 -9.63 10.95 -14.44
C GLY A 32 -9.18 9.51 -14.28
N PHE A 33 -9.32 8.81 -15.39
CA PHE A 33 -8.78 7.51 -15.65
C PHE A 33 -7.31 7.44 -15.20
N GLY A 34 -6.95 6.44 -14.41
CA GLY A 34 -5.58 6.07 -14.07
C GLY A 34 -5.07 4.87 -14.87
N THR A 35 -3.75 4.67 -14.79
CA THR A 35 -3.05 3.51 -15.35
C THR A 35 -2.58 2.62 -14.20
N LEU A 36 -2.76 1.32 -14.34
CA LEU A 36 -2.31 0.29 -13.40
C LEU A 36 -1.30 -0.62 -14.09
N PHE A 37 -0.39 -1.19 -13.32
CA PHE A 37 0.41 -2.32 -13.78
C PHE A 37 -0.41 -3.61 -13.76
N TYR A 38 -0.18 -4.46 -14.76
CA TYR A 38 -0.74 -5.80 -14.84
C TYR A 38 0.21 -6.70 -15.63
N ASN A 39 0.71 -7.77 -14.99
CA ASN A 39 1.62 -8.75 -15.58
C ASN A 39 2.81 -8.14 -16.36
N GLY A 40 3.40 -7.07 -15.81
CA GLY A 40 4.55 -6.38 -16.42
C GLY A 40 4.18 -5.34 -17.48
N GLY A 41 2.93 -5.32 -17.95
CA GLY A 41 2.38 -4.28 -18.81
C GLY A 41 1.51 -3.29 -18.02
N THR A 42 0.69 -2.54 -18.73
CA THR A 42 -0.26 -1.57 -18.15
C THR A 42 -1.68 -1.81 -18.63
N ILE A 43 -2.64 -1.46 -17.78
CA ILE A 43 -4.08 -1.40 -18.08
C ILE A 43 -4.65 -0.08 -17.59
N HIS A 44 -5.80 0.32 -18.11
CA HIS A 44 -6.40 1.62 -17.83
C HIS A 44 -7.72 1.48 -17.09
N THR A 45 -7.93 2.26 -16.04
CA THR A 45 -9.25 2.37 -15.40
C THR A 45 -10.24 3.02 -16.36
N VAL A 46 -11.52 2.69 -16.28
CA VAL A 46 -12.58 3.16 -17.19
C VAL A 46 -13.50 4.21 -16.55
N VAL A 47 -13.43 4.37 -15.23
CA VAL A 47 -14.25 5.36 -14.50
C VAL A 47 -13.46 5.86 -13.29
N THR A 48 -13.97 6.90 -12.64
CA THR A 48 -13.43 7.30 -11.33
C THR A 48 -13.73 6.22 -10.28
N PRO A 49 -12.77 5.87 -9.40
CA PRO A 49 -13.01 4.95 -8.30
C PRO A 49 -14.20 5.34 -7.42
N SER A 50 -15.05 4.38 -7.10
CA SER A 50 -16.12 4.51 -6.11
C SER A 50 -15.82 3.66 -4.88
N ALA A 51 -16.11 4.16 -3.68
CA ALA A 51 -15.96 3.35 -2.46
C ALA A 51 -16.78 2.06 -2.57
N PHE A 52 -16.17 0.94 -2.21
CA PHE A 52 -16.80 -0.39 -2.16
C PHE A 52 -16.21 -1.20 -0.98
N PRO A 53 -16.29 -0.65 0.25
CA PRO A 53 -15.49 -1.09 1.38
C PRO A 53 -15.88 -2.50 1.85
N ASN A 54 -14.87 -3.27 2.25
CA ASN A 54 -14.96 -4.59 2.87
C ASN A 54 -15.52 -5.72 1.97
N SER A 55 -15.72 -5.46 0.68
CA SER A 55 -16.31 -6.42 -0.26
C SER A 55 -15.49 -6.60 -1.55
N GLY A 56 -14.24 -6.14 -1.58
CA GLY A 56 -13.34 -6.36 -2.70
C GLY A 56 -13.01 -7.85 -2.88
N GLN A 57 -12.96 -8.29 -4.14
CA GLN A 57 -12.64 -9.66 -4.56
C GLN A 57 -11.46 -9.71 -5.54
N ASP A 58 -11.27 -8.65 -6.34
CA ASP A 58 -10.21 -8.54 -7.33
C ASP A 58 -8.93 -8.01 -6.65
N PRO A 59 -7.81 -8.77 -6.58
CA PRO A 59 -6.63 -8.31 -5.87
C PRO A 59 -6.07 -7.01 -6.45
N PHE A 60 -5.85 -6.03 -5.60
CA PHE A 60 -5.18 -4.77 -5.94
C PHE A 60 -4.06 -4.49 -4.95
N PHE A 61 -2.89 -4.10 -5.44
CA PHE A 61 -1.74 -3.80 -4.60
C PHE A 61 -1.31 -2.35 -4.79
N LYS A 62 -1.36 -1.58 -3.71
CA LYS A 62 -0.86 -0.21 -3.64
C LYS A 62 0.48 -0.21 -2.92
N VAL A 63 1.55 0.13 -3.62
CA VAL A 63 2.86 0.30 -3.00
C VAL A 63 2.91 1.68 -2.32
N THR A 64 3.26 1.73 -1.04
CA THR A 64 3.19 2.96 -0.22
C THR A 64 4.49 3.77 -0.20
N ASN A 65 5.63 3.11 -0.43
CA ASN A 65 6.97 3.70 -0.46
C ASN A 65 7.79 3.12 -1.64
N GLY A 66 7.17 3.06 -2.82
CA GLY A 66 7.73 2.44 -4.01
C GLY A 66 8.80 3.28 -4.71
N ALA A 67 9.40 2.69 -5.75
CA ALA A 67 10.29 3.41 -6.66
C ALA A 67 9.54 4.53 -7.42
N ALA A 68 10.29 5.48 -7.98
CA ALA A 68 9.70 6.50 -8.85
C ALA A 68 8.97 5.85 -10.04
N GLY A 69 7.78 6.35 -10.36
CA GLY A 69 6.94 5.81 -11.43
C GLY A 69 6.15 4.54 -11.05
N GLN A 70 6.17 4.13 -9.79
CA GLN A 70 5.35 3.02 -9.31
C GLN A 70 3.85 3.32 -9.45
N LEU A 71 3.11 2.42 -10.08
CA LEU A 71 1.66 2.46 -10.22
C LEU A 71 1.00 1.45 -9.26
N GLY A 72 -0.33 1.52 -9.14
CA GLY A 72 -1.11 0.43 -8.54
C GLY A 72 -1.02 -0.83 -9.40
N ILE A 73 -1.04 -2.00 -8.77
CA ILE A 73 -0.89 -3.29 -9.48
C ILE A 73 -2.21 -4.04 -9.40
N ALA A 74 -2.81 -4.31 -10.55
CA ALA A 74 -3.97 -5.17 -10.66
C ALA A 74 -3.54 -6.64 -10.64
N GLY A 75 -4.29 -7.47 -9.92
CA GLY A 75 -4.08 -8.92 -9.90
C GLY A 75 -4.92 -9.68 -10.92
N VAL A 76 -5.98 -9.05 -11.40
CA VAL A 76 -6.90 -9.59 -12.41
C VAL A 76 -7.32 -8.47 -13.35
N ALA A 77 -7.75 -8.84 -14.55
CA ALA A 77 -8.19 -7.91 -15.58
C ALA A 77 -9.28 -8.57 -16.45
N PRO A 78 -10.04 -7.80 -17.25
CA PRO A 78 -10.98 -8.38 -18.20
C PRO A 78 -10.35 -9.49 -19.05
N GLY A 79 -11.07 -10.60 -19.19
CA GLY A 79 -10.58 -11.80 -19.88
C GLY A 79 -10.04 -12.88 -18.95
N THR A 80 -9.81 -12.61 -17.66
CA THR A 80 -9.56 -13.66 -16.66
C THR A 80 -10.86 -14.15 -16.05
N ALA A 81 -10.95 -15.45 -15.73
CA ALA A 81 -12.15 -16.05 -15.14
C ALA A 81 -12.57 -15.41 -13.80
N ASP A 82 -11.59 -14.93 -13.03
CA ASP A 82 -11.79 -14.41 -11.68
C ASP A 82 -11.91 -12.87 -11.65
N TYR A 83 -12.23 -12.22 -12.78
CA TYR A 83 -12.41 -10.77 -12.82
C TYR A 83 -13.84 -10.37 -12.46
N HIS A 84 -14.02 -9.63 -11.36
CA HIS A 84 -15.31 -9.21 -10.83
C HIS A 84 -15.67 -7.75 -11.18
N GLY A 85 -15.16 -7.25 -12.31
CA GLY A 85 -15.46 -5.90 -12.77
C GLY A 85 -14.73 -4.80 -12.01
N GLY A 86 -13.55 -5.12 -11.46
CA GLY A 86 -12.72 -4.19 -10.70
C GLY A 86 -13.29 -3.93 -9.32
N ALA A 87 -13.83 -4.96 -8.67
CA ALA A 87 -14.20 -4.92 -7.26
C ALA A 87 -12.92 -5.11 -6.42
N TRP A 88 -12.11 -4.06 -6.31
CA TRP A 88 -10.73 -4.15 -5.85
C TRP A 88 -10.62 -4.43 -4.35
N ALA A 89 -9.98 -5.55 -4.01
CA ALA A 89 -9.49 -5.91 -2.69
C ALA A 89 -8.13 -5.26 -2.45
N VAL A 90 -8.09 -4.17 -1.68
CA VAL A 90 -6.88 -3.38 -1.50
C VAL A 90 -5.90 -4.05 -0.55
N ASN A 91 -4.66 -4.22 -1.01
CA ASN A 91 -3.51 -4.64 -0.24
C ASN A 91 -2.45 -3.53 -0.31
N LEU A 92 -1.97 -3.09 0.85
CA LEU A 92 -0.83 -2.18 0.94
C LEU A 92 0.46 -2.98 0.90
N VAL A 93 1.38 -2.54 0.05
CA VAL A 93 2.72 -3.09 -0.09
C VAL A 93 3.71 -2.05 0.38
N THR A 94 4.58 -2.41 1.31
CA THR A 94 5.56 -1.49 1.87
C THR A 94 6.93 -2.15 1.88
N PHE A 95 7.91 -1.54 1.23
CA PHE A 95 9.31 -1.94 1.32
C PHE A 95 9.81 -1.77 2.75
N ARG A 96 10.55 -2.76 3.26
CA ARG A 96 11.14 -2.71 4.58
C ARG A 96 12.28 -1.71 4.64
N SER A 97 12.58 -1.26 5.85
CA SER A 97 13.73 -0.39 6.12
C SER A 97 15.03 -1.05 5.64
N GLY A 98 15.90 -0.26 5.00
CA GLY A 98 17.17 -0.73 4.46
C GLY A 98 17.09 -1.34 3.06
N ILE A 99 15.88 -1.51 2.50
CA ILE A 99 15.68 -1.93 1.12
C ILE A 99 15.50 -0.71 0.24
N THR A 100 16.33 -0.58 -0.80
CA THR A 100 16.10 0.42 -1.87
C THR A 100 14.91 -0.03 -2.71
N PRO A 101 13.81 0.73 -2.78
CA PRO A 101 12.62 0.32 -3.53
C PRO A 101 12.92 0.12 -5.01
N TYR A 102 12.33 -0.91 -5.60
CA TYR A 102 12.36 -1.19 -7.04
C TYR A 102 10.93 -1.34 -7.58
N PRO A 103 10.71 -1.15 -8.90
CA PRO A 103 9.37 -1.27 -9.47
C PRO A 103 8.79 -2.67 -9.31
N LEU A 104 7.55 -2.74 -8.82
CA LEU A 104 6.73 -3.95 -8.79
C LEU A 104 5.60 -3.79 -9.81
N THR A 105 5.56 -4.65 -10.82
CA THR A 105 4.67 -4.48 -11.99
C THR A 105 3.70 -5.65 -12.19
N SER A 106 3.69 -6.62 -11.27
CA SER A 106 2.80 -7.78 -11.32
C SER A 106 2.60 -8.37 -9.92
N VAL A 107 1.55 -9.18 -9.75
CA VAL A 107 1.32 -9.93 -8.50
C VAL A 107 2.49 -10.87 -8.21
N GLN A 108 3.03 -11.51 -9.24
CA GLN A 108 4.20 -12.38 -9.10
C GLN A 108 5.40 -11.59 -8.54
N ALA A 109 5.64 -10.38 -9.01
CA ALA A 109 6.71 -9.53 -8.48
C ALA A 109 6.48 -9.17 -7.00
N VAL A 110 5.25 -8.83 -6.62
CA VAL A 110 4.90 -8.56 -5.21
C VAL A 110 5.13 -9.79 -4.34
N GLN A 111 4.69 -10.97 -4.80
CA GLN A 111 4.85 -12.22 -4.07
C GLN A 111 6.32 -12.61 -3.92
N THR A 112 7.11 -12.48 -4.99
CA THR A 112 8.55 -12.72 -4.96
C THR A 112 9.26 -11.77 -3.98
N ALA A 113 8.93 -10.47 -4.02
CA ALA A 113 9.48 -9.49 -3.09
C ALA A 113 9.07 -9.80 -1.63
N ALA A 114 7.83 -10.23 -1.39
CA ALA A 114 7.36 -10.61 -0.07
C ALA A 114 8.08 -11.86 0.46
N ALA A 115 8.28 -12.86 -0.41
CA ALA A 115 9.01 -14.09 -0.08
C ALA A 115 10.51 -13.84 0.18
N ALA A 116 11.11 -12.88 -0.52
CA ALA A 116 12.47 -12.42 -0.27
C ALA A 116 12.61 -11.61 1.05
N GLY A 117 11.49 -11.19 1.63
CA GLY A 117 11.46 -10.34 2.82
C GLY A 117 11.62 -8.85 2.53
N ASP A 118 11.66 -8.43 1.26
CA ASP A 118 11.85 -7.04 0.85
C ASP A 118 10.64 -6.16 1.21
N VAL A 119 9.44 -6.72 1.14
CA VAL A 119 8.19 -6.01 1.39
C VAL A 119 7.32 -6.70 2.44
N THR A 120 6.44 -5.93 3.07
CA THR A 120 5.26 -6.42 3.77
C THR A 120 4.02 -6.19 2.91
N VAL A 121 3.09 -7.14 2.92
CA VAL A 121 1.78 -7.01 2.27
C VAL A 121 0.70 -7.05 3.35
N THR A 122 -0.20 -6.07 3.36
CA THR A 122 -1.27 -5.98 4.36
C THR A 122 -2.60 -5.67 3.70
N ARG A 123 -3.60 -6.52 3.93
CA ARG A 123 -4.96 -6.32 3.44
C ARG A 123 -5.63 -5.16 4.20
N VAL A 124 -6.29 -4.25 3.47
CA VAL A 124 -7.02 -3.11 4.05
C VAL A 124 -8.47 -3.08 3.52
N PRO A 125 -9.39 -3.87 4.09
CA PRO A 125 -10.76 -3.99 3.58
C PRO A 125 -11.53 -2.67 3.54
N ALA A 126 -11.31 -1.79 4.51
CA ALA A 126 -11.94 -0.47 4.56
C ALA A 126 -11.54 0.44 3.38
N ALA A 127 -10.46 0.13 2.66
CA ALA A 127 -10.00 0.88 1.49
C ALA A 127 -10.49 0.29 0.16
N ASP A 128 -11.27 -0.79 0.18
CA ASP A 128 -11.80 -1.38 -1.05
C ASP A 128 -12.64 -0.39 -1.85
N PHE A 129 -12.53 -0.52 -3.16
CA PHE A 129 -13.18 0.36 -4.11
C PHE A 129 -13.57 -0.40 -5.37
N ARG A 130 -14.48 0.17 -6.14
CA ARG A 130 -14.90 -0.36 -7.42
C ARG A 130 -14.49 0.56 -8.54
N CYS A 131 -13.80 -0.01 -9.53
CA CYS A 131 -13.43 0.68 -10.75
C CYS A 131 -13.05 -0.32 -11.86
N PRO A 132 -13.89 -0.53 -12.88
CA PRO A 132 -13.52 -1.35 -14.04
C PRO A 132 -12.25 -0.85 -14.75
N VAL A 133 -11.58 -1.77 -15.44
CA VAL A 133 -10.37 -1.51 -16.24
C VAL A 133 -10.52 -2.08 -17.65
N GLN A 134 -9.67 -1.64 -18.58
CA GLN A 134 -9.52 -2.15 -19.94
C GLN A 134 -8.02 -2.29 -20.28
N PRO A 135 -7.66 -3.21 -21.20
CA PRO A 135 -6.29 -3.29 -21.73
C PRO A 135 -5.80 -1.97 -22.34
#